data_AF-A0A2K3UYE8-F1
#
_entry.id   AF-A0A2K3UYE8-F1
#
_cell.length_a   1.000
_cell.length_b   1.000
_cell.length_c   1.000
_cell.angle_alpha   90.00
_cell.angle_beta   90.00
_cell.angle_gamma   90.00
#
_symmetry.space_group_name_H-M   'P 1'
#
loop_
_entity.id
_entity.type
_entity.pdbx_description
1 polymer ?
#
loop_
_entity_poly.entity_id
_entity_poly.type
_entity_poly.pdbx_seq_one_letter_code
_entity_poly.pdbx_strand_id
1 'polypeptide(L)'
;MSPSGDLSRHQALDERLRAAMNRDRRITHALAYGSFTQGTADGFSDLEYWLYLSPGSVQSFDLRAWLDVMTPLTHCVVNEFGTFVGVLPGLLRVELHAVSNTELAALATWPGDHAEPARMLVKDTDGALRPLLDALAARRSDPAAEAQAVLDRLLNWLAFGLNVLSRGERVRAHELLWWVQSGLLMLARLRSGRTQHWLNATRRAELELDAASLERYAAITGGLADLERCYAGAARWTLELAEGLGLRVNAGLAQDLRSVLEA
;
A
#
# COMPACT_ATOMS: atom_id res chain seq x y z
N MET A 1 -8.71 16.13 -16.57
CA MET A 1 -9.96 15.87 -15.82
C MET A 1 -9.65 16.08 -14.35
N SER A 2 -10.23 17.08 -13.69
CA SER A 2 -10.04 17.24 -12.24
C SER A 2 -10.81 16.12 -11.52
N PRO A 3 -10.15 15.26 -10.72
CA PRO A 3 -10.80 14.13 -10.08
C PRO A 3 -11.42 14.53 -8.72
N SER A 4 -11.84 15.78 -8.54
CA SER A 4 -12.65 16.13 -7.37
C SER A 4 -14.08 15.64 -7.61
N GLY A 5 -14.25 14.32 -7.62
CA GLY A 5 -15.56 13.69 -7.60
C GLY A 5 -16.34 14.15 -6.37
N ASP A 6 -17.66 14.14 -6.48
CA ASP A 6 -18.54 14.43 -5.35
C ASP A 6 -18.22 13.49 -4.17
N LEU A 7 -17.72 14.06 -3.07
CA LEU A 7 -17.37 13.35 -1.85
C LEU A 7 -18.54 13.22 -0.87
N SER A 8 -19.70 13.80 -1.16
CA SER A 8 -20.84 13.89 -0.24
C SER A 8 -21.21 12.53 0.37
N ARG A 9 -21.29 11.48 -0.46
CA ARG A 9 -21.61 10.12 -0.01
C ARG A 9 -20.56 9.55 0.96
N HIS A 10 -19.28 9.83 0.70
CA HIS A 10 -18.17 9.30 1.51
C HIS A 10 -18.12 10.03 2.84
N GLN A 11 -18.25 11.36 2.81
CA GLN A 11 -18.28 12.21 4.01
C GLN A 11 -19.46 11.83 4.91
N ALA A 12 -20.66 11.68 4.34
CA ALA A 12 -21.84 11.27 5.10
C ALA A 12 -21.69 9.88 5.75
N LEU A 13 -20.98 8.96 5.09
CA LEU A 13 -20.69 7.64 5.65
C LEU A 13 -19.57 7.68 6.69
N ASP A 14 -18.48 8.41 6.45
CA ASP A 14 -17.38 8.62 7.41
C ASP A 14 -17.92 9.22 8.72
N GLU A 15 -18.75 10.26 8.64
CA GLU A 15 -19.40 10.86 9.80
C GLU A 15 -20.26 9.84 10.57
N ARG A 16 -21.03 9.02 9.85
CA ARG A 16 -21.89 7.98 10.44
C ARG A 16 -21.06 6.89 11.14
N LEU A 17 -20.00 6.42 10.49
CA LEU A 17 -19.07 5.42 11.01
C LEU A 17 -18.38 5.93 12.26
N ARG A 18 -17.79 7.13 12.21
CA ARG A 18 -17.15 7.78 13.37
C ARG A 18 -18.13 7.95 14.52
N ALA A 19 -19.35 8.36 14.25
CA ALA A 19 -20.37 8.55 15.28
C ALA A 19 -20.83 7.21 15.88
N ALA A 20 -20.91 6.13 15.09
CA ALA A 20 -21.22 4.79 15.58
C ALA A 20 -20.10 4.23 16.45
N MET A 21 -18.83 4.38 16.04
CA MET A 21 -17.66 3.96 16.83
C MET A 21 -17.62 4.67 18.19
N ASN A 22 -17.88 5.98 18.20
CA ASN A 22 -17.93 6.76 19.43
C ASN A 22 -19.03 6.27 20.40
N ARG A 23 -20.21 5.90 19.88
CA ARG A 23 -21.34 5.45 20.71
C ARG A 23 -21.22 4.01 21.21
N ASP A 24 -20.61 3.12 20.43
CA ASP A 24 -20.52 1.70 20.79
C ASP A 24 -19.53 1.49 21.95
N ARG A 25 -20.05 1.07 23.11
CA ARG A 25 -19.24 0.87 24.33
C ARG A 25 -18.28 -0.31 24.25
N ARG A 26 -18.48 -1.22 23.30
CA ARG A 26 -17.57 -2.35 23.07
C ARG A 26 -16.29 -1.89 22.40
N ILE A 27 -16.34 -0.79 21.64
CA ILE A 27 -15.18 -0.16 21.02
C ILE A 27 -14.56 0.80 22.05
N THR A 28 -13.34 0.53 22.47
CA THR A 28 -12.60 1.36 23.44
C THR A 28 -11.77 2.43 22.73
N HIS A 29 -11.17 2.09 21.60
CA HIS A 29 -10.39 3.01 20.78
C HIS A 29 -10.73 2.80 19.32
N ALA A 30 -10.60 3.84 18.52
CA ALA A 30 -10.73 3.73 17.09
C ALA A 30 -9.86 4.78 16.40
N LEU A 31 -9.28 4.39 15.28
CA LEU A 31 -8.58 5.29 14.37
C LEU A 31 -9.03 5.05 12.94
N ALA A 32 -9.06 6.13 12.16
CA ALA A 32 -9.14 6.10 10.71
C ALA A 32 -7.72 6.16 10.13
N TYR A 33 -7.55 5.69 8.90
CA TYR A 33 -6.33 5.89 8.11
C TYR A 33 -6.68 6.07 6.62
N GLY A 34 -5.65 6.09 5.76
CA GLY A 34 -5.84 6.22 4.33
C GLY A 34 -6.04 7.66 3.84
N SER A 35 -6.56 7.79 2.62
CA SER A 35 -6.60 9.08 1.90
C SER A 35 -7.44 10.16 2.61
N PHE A 36 -8.49 9.76 3.37
CA PHE A 36 -9.34 10.67 4.14
C PHE A 36 -8.58 11.37 5.26
N THR A 37 -7.70 10.66 5.97
CA THR A 37 -6.88 11.26 7.03
C THR A 37 -5.71 12.05 6.45
N GLN A 38 -5.24 11.68 5.27
CA GLN A 38 -4.14 12.36 4.57
C GLN A 38 -4.57 13.60 3.77
N GLY A 39 -5.86 13.85 3.60
CA GLY A 39 -6.37 14.96 2.78
C GLY A 39 -6.18 14.77 1.29
N THR A 40 -6.06 13.52 0.85
CA THR A 40 -5.90 13.14 -0.56
C THR A 40 -7.07 12.31 -1.07
N ALA A 41 -8.18 12.28 -0.33
CA ALA A 41 -9.38 11.57 -0.71
C ALA A 41 -10.09 12.19 -1.92
N ASP A 42 -10.70 11.33 -2.71
CA ASP A 42 -11.49 11.64 -3.91
C ASP A 42 -12.68 10.67 -4.03
N GLY A 43 -13.47 10.81 -5.09
CA GLY A 43 -14.66 9.97 -5.32
C GLY A 43 -14.41 8.47 -5.50
N PHE A 44 -13.14 8.05 -5.55
CA PHE A 44 -12.69 6.66 -5.70
C PHE A 44 -12.05 6.11 -4.42
N SER A 45 -11.98 6.92 -3.37
CA SER A 45 -11.35 6.52 -2.11
C SER A 45 -12.24 5.61 -1.29
N ASP A 46 -11.61 4.67 -0.59
CA ASP A 46 -12.25 3.84 0.41
C ASP A 46 -12.33 4.58 1.76
N LEU A 47 -13.06 3.99 2.72
CA LEU A 47 -13.03 4.40 4.12
C LEU A 47 -12.43 3.29 4.97
N GLU A 48 -11.43 3.60 5.78
CA GLU A 48 -10.59 2.58 6.43
C GLU A 48 -10.42 2.87 7.93
N TYR A 49 -10.70 1.88 8.79
CA TYR A 49 -10.65 2.06 10.24
C TYR A 49 -10.15 0.83 11.00
N TRP A 50 -9.53 1.10 12.14
CA TRP A 50 -9.28 0.13 13.20
C TRP A 50 -10.21 0.40 14.39
N LEU A 51 -10.84 -0.66 14.87
CA LEU A 51 -11.75 -0.72 16.01
C LEU A 51 -11.12 -1.61 17.09
N TYR A 52 -10.67 -0.98 18.17
CA TYR A 52 -10.06 -1.69 19.30
C TYR A 52 -11.13 -2.00 20.33
N LEU A 53 -11.51 -3.27 20.40
CA LEU A 53 -12.59 -3.78 21.22
C LEU A 53 -12.14 -4.08 22.66
N SER A 54 -13.04 -3.92 23.62
CA SER A 54 -12.80 -4.31 25.00
C SER A 54 -12.50 -5.81 25.12
N PRO A 55 -11.73 -6.24 26.14
CA PRO A 55 -11.47 -7.65 26.39
C PRO A 55 -12.77 -8.47 26.42
N GLY A 56 -12.80 -9.59 25.70
CA GLY A 56 -13.97 -10.47 25.59
C GLY A 56 -15.01 -10.08 24.54
N SER A 57 -14.94 -8.87 23.96
CA SER A 57 -15.90 -8.44 22.92
C SER A 57 -15.56 -8.98 21.53
N VAL A 58 -14.29 -9.25 21.23
CA VAL A 58 -13.81 -9.60 19.88
C VAL A 58 -14.59 -10.77 19.26
N GLN A 59 -14.76 -11.87 19.98
CA GLN A 59 -15.40 -13.08 19.47
C GLN A 59 -16.90 -12.92 19.16
N SER A 60 -17.55 -11.95 19.81
CA SER A 60 -18.99 -11.70 19.66
C SER A 60 -19.30 -10.47 18.80
N PHE A 61 -18.28 -9.76 18.33
CA PHE A 61 -18.46 -8.55 17.54
C PHE A 61 -18.68 -8.88 16.07
N ASP A 62 -19.95 -8.98 15.67
CA ASP A 62 -20.33 -9.15 14.27
C ASP A 62 -20.17 -7.83 13.50
N LEU A 63 -19.03 -7.69 12.80
CA LEU A 63 -18.71 -6.53 11.97
C LEU A 63 -19.71 -6.31 10.83
N ARG A 64 -20.23 -7.40 10.23
CA ARG A 64 -21.21 -7.29 9.16
C ARG A 64 -22.50 -6.71 9.70
N ALA A 65 -23.04 -7.28 10.76
CA ALA A 65 -24.27 -6.77 11.38
C ALA A 65 -24.09 -5.34 11.89
N TRP A 66 -22.92 -5.01 12.45
CA TRP A 66 -22.60 -3.66 12.90
C TRP A 66 -22.61 -2.65 11.74
N LEU A 67 -22.01 -3.01 10.60
CA LEU A 67 -21.95 -2.14 9.42
C LEU A 67 -23.31 -2.01 8.71
N ASP A 68 -24.05 -3.11 8.61
CA ASP A 68 -25.33 -3.18 7.87
C ASP A 68 -26.42 -2.28 8.48
N VAL A 69 -26.35 -2.02 9.79
CA VAL A 69 -27.23 -1.04 10.47
C VAL A 69 -27.03 0.38 9.94
N MET A 70 -25.83 0.72 9.51
CA MET A 70 -25.50 2.06 9.05
C MET A 70 -25.71 2.23 7.55
N THR A 71 -25.54 1.18 6.77
CA THR A 71 -25.57 1.28 5.31
C THR A 71 -25.77 -0.09 4.68
N PRO A 72 -26.55 -0.21 3.59
CA PRO A 72 -26.75 -1.50 2.92
C PRO A 72 -25.45 -2.03 2.33
N LEU A 73 -25.14 -3.29 2.63
CA LEU A 73 -24.02 -4.01 2.04
C LEU A 73 -24.44 -4.75 0.78
N THR A 74 -23.68 -4.57 -0.30
CA THR A 74 -23.82 -5.35 -1.54
C THR A 74 -22.99 -6.62 -1.47
N HIS A 75 -21.79 -6.55 -0.87
CA HIS A 75 -20.90 -7.69 -0.66
C HIS A 75 -20.05 -7.46 0.60
N CYS A 76 -19.59 -8.53 1.22
CA CYS A 76 -18.59 -8.45 2.28
C CYS A 76 -17.70 -9.69 2.30
N VAL A 77 -16.45 -9.51 2.69
CA VAL A 77 -15.45 -10.59 2.80
C VAL A 77 -14.49 -10.29 3.94
N VAL A 78 -13.92 -11.33 4.55
CA VAL A 78 -12.70 -11.20 5.33
C VAL A 78 -11.55 -11.60 4.41
N ASN A 79 -10.67 -10.66 4.08
CA ASN A 79 -9.59 -10.87 3.12
C ASN A 79 -8.46 -11.74 3.70
N GLU A 80 -7.44 -12.00 2.88
CA GLU A 80 -6.27 -12.81 3.22
C GLU A 80 -5.43 -12.27 4.40
N PHE A 81 -5.65 -11.02 4.80
CA PHE A 81 -5.01 -10.38 5.96
C PHE A 81 -5.87 -10.43 7.23
N GLY A 82 -7.05 -11.07 7.17
CA GLY A 82 -8.00 -11.10 8.28
C GLY A 82 -8.85 -9.83 8.40
N THR A 83 -8.80 -8.94 7.41
CA THR A 83 -9.51 -7.67 7.43
C THR A 83 -10.91 -7.80 6.83
N PHE A 84 -11.91 -7.23 7.50
CA PHE A 84 -13.26 -7.16 6.94
C PHE A 84 -13.35 -6.05 5.90
N VAL A 85 -13.81 -6.39 4.70
CA VAL A 85 -14.05 -5.46 3.60
C VAL A 85 -15.52 -5.55 3.21
N GLY A 86 -16.23 -4.43 3.36
CA GLY A 86 -17.59 -4.25 2.86
C GLY A 86 -17.59 -3.50 1.52
N VAL A 87 -18.44 -3.93 0.59
CA VAL A 87 -18.71 -3.23 -0.68
C VAL A 87 -20.15 -2.76 -0.68
N LEU A 88 -20.35 -1.48 -0.96
CA LEU A 88 -21.61 -0.77 -0.88
C LEU A 88 -22.12 -0.42 -2.31
N PRO A 89 -23.38 -0.01 -2.45
CA PRO A 89 -23.88 0.51 -3.72
C PRO A 89 -22.99 1.62 -4.30
N GLY A 90 -22.74 1.54 -5.61
CA GLY A 90 -21.83 2.47 -6.29
C GLY A 90 -20.34 2.19 -6.02
N LEU A 91 -20.00 0.93 -5.65
CA LEU A 91 -18.64 0.41 -5.46
C LEU A 91 -17.79 1.13 -4.41
N LEU A 92 -18.43 1.84 -3.48
CA LEU A 92 -17.72 2.35 -2.31
C LEU A 92 -17.31 1.16 -1.44
N ARG A 93 -16.04 1.13 -1.00
CA ARG A 93 -15.55 0.13 -0.06
C ARG A 93 -15.34 0.72 1.33
N VAL A 94 -15.57 -0.11 2.34
CA VAL A 94 -15.22 0.17 3.73
C VAL A 94 -14.36 -0.97 4.23
N GLU A 95 -13.19 -0.64 4.76
CA GLU A 95 -12.25 -1.58 5.37
C GLU A 95 -12.26 -1.41 6.88
N LEU A 96 -12.53 -2.50 7.62
CA LEU A 96 -12.63 -2.50 9.08
C LEU A 96 -11.75 -3.60 9.68
N HIS A 97 -10.90 -3.19 10.60
CA HIS A 97 -10.11 -4.09 11.44
C HIS A 97 -10.71 -4.08 12.85
N ALA A 98 -11.34 -5.16 13.29
CA ALA A 98 -11.84 -5.27 14.66
C ALA A 98 -10.95 -6.21 15.47
N VAL A 99 -10.19 -5.65 16.39
CA VAL A 99 -9.16 -6.36 17.15
C VAL A 99 -9.28 -6.08 18.64
N SER A 100 -8.55 -6.85 19.46
CA SER A 100 -8.47 -6.58 20.90
C SER A 100 -7.77 -5.24 21.16
N ASN A 101 -8.20 -4.49 22.16
CA ASN A 101 -7.51 -3.26 22.58
C ASN A 101 -6.08 -3.49 23.08
N THR A 102 -5.72 -4.72 23.43
CA THR A 102 -4.33 -5.12 23.72
C THR A 102 -3.41 -4.98 22.49
N GLU A 103 -3.96 -4.92 21.29
CA GLU A 103 -3.20 -4.76 20.04
C GLU A 103 -2.84 -3.30 19.73
N LEU A 104 -3.25 -2.33 20.56
CA LEU A 104 -2.81 -0.93 20.42
C LEU A 104 -1.29 -0.80 20.36
N ALA A 105 -0.56 -1.67 21.06
CA ALA A 105 0.91 -1.69 21.05
C ALA A 105 1.50 -1.97 19.66
N ALA A 106 0.76 -2.61 18.74
CA ALA A 106 1.22 -2.86 17.37
C ALA A 106 1.41 -1.57 16.57
N LEU A 107 0.76 -0.46 16.94
CA LEU A 107 1.02 0.86 16.35
C LEU A 107 2.48 1.29 16.50
N ALA A 108 3.23 0.71 17.43
CA ALA A 108 4.66 0.95 17.60
C ALA A 108 5.50 0.51 16.39
N THR A 109 5.01 -0.46 15.59
CA THR A 109 5.74 -1.01 14.43
C THR A 109 5.24 -0.45 13.10
N TRP A 110 4.14 0.30 13.12
CA TRP A 110 3.57 0.86 11.90
C TRP A 110 4.47 1.94 11.29
N PRO A 111 4.46 2.06 9.96
CA PRO A 111 5.10 3.17 9.29
C PRO A 111 4.38 4.50 9.59
N GLY A 112 5.17 5.54 9.81
CA GLY A 112 4.67 6.87 10.18
C GLY A 112 4.37 7.81 9.02
N ASP A 113 4.72 7.42 7.80
CA ASP A 113 4.57 8.30 6.63
C ASP A 113 3.10 8.67 6.42
N HIS A 114 2.83 9.97 6.36
CA HIS A 114 1.49 10.57 6.24
C HIS A 114 0.54 10.35 7.42
N ALA A 115 1.02 9.91 8.59
CA ALA A 115 0.18 9.87 9.77
C ALA A 115 -0.20 11.28 10.23
N GLU A 116 -1.50 11.52 10.37
CA GLU A 116 -2.09 12.80 10.78
C GLU A 116 -2.95 12.58 12.04
N PRO A 117 -2.36 12.63 13.25
CA PRO A 117 -3.00 12.18 14.48
C PRO A 117 -4.39 12.77 14.73
N ALA A 118 -4.57 14.07 14.44
CA ALA A 118 -5.85 14.76 14.64
C ALA A 118 -6.96 14.24 13.71
N ARG A 119 -6.62 13.75 12.52
CA ARG A 119 -7.60 13.24 11.53
C ARG A 119 -7.81 11.73 11.68
N MET A 120 -6.77 11.03 12.12
CA MET A 120 -6.80 9.60 12.42
C MET A 120 -7.61 9.30 13.68
N LEU A 121 -7.49 10.08 14.75
CA LEU A 121 -8.19 9.80 16.01
C LEU A 121 -9.72 9.83 15.84
N VAL A 122 -10.39 8.71 16.10
CA VAL A 122 -11.86 8.62 16.09
C VAL A 122 -12.41 8.49 17.51
N LYS A 123 -11.80 7.64 18.34
CA LYS A 123 -12.19 7.40 19.72
C LYS A 123 -10.97 7.03 20.57
N ASP A 124 -10.90 7.57 21.77
CA ASP A 124 -9.80 7.33 22.72
C ASP A 124 -10.35 7.39 24.14
N THR A 125 -10.78 6.23 24.68
CA THR A 125 -11.55 6.20 25.94
C THR A 125 -10.70 6.53 27.16
N ASP A 126 -9.42 6.15 27.16
CA ASP A 126 -8.49 6.36 28.29
C ASP A 126 -7.34 7.34 27.97
N GLY A 127 -7.26 7.84 26.73
CA GLY A 127 -6.23 8.78 26.29
C GLY A 127 -4.92 8.11 25.83
N ALA A 128 -4.86 6.78 25.76
CA ALA A 128 -3.66 6.04 25.36
C ALA A 128 -3.41 6.06 23.85
N LEU A 129 -4.44 6.22 23.01
CA LEU A 129 -4.26 6.18 21.56
C LEU A 129 -3.58 7.45 21.03
N ARG A 130 -3.90 8.63 21.55
CA ARG A 130 -3.32 9.89 21.05
C ARG A 130 -1.78 9.93 21.10
N PRO A 131 -1.11 9.61 22.23
CA PRO A 131 0.36 9.56 22.28
C PRO A 131 0.98 8.57 21.28
N LEU A 132 0.31 7.43 21.03
CA LEU A 132 0.77 6.43 20.06
C LEU A 132 0.72 6.98 18.62
N LEU A 133 -0.35 7.70 18.28
CA LEU A 133 -0.46 8.36 16.97
C LEU A 133 0.56 9.49 16.82
N ASP A 134 0.80 10.30 17.86
CA ASP A 134 1.83 11.34 17.82
C ASP A 134 3.23 10.73 17.62
N ALA A 135 3.53 9.61 18.30
CA ALA A 135 4.78 8.88 18.11
C ALA A 135 4.90 8.25 16.71
N LEU A 136 3.80 7.74 16.16
CA LEU A 136 3.72 7.24 14.79
C LEU A 136 4.04 8.36 13.80
N ALA A 137 3.41 9.52 13.95
CA ALA A 137 3.60 10.70 13.10
C ALA A 137 4.99 11.33 13.20
N ALA A 138 5.82 10.95 14.17
CA ALA A 138 7.22 11.34 14.25
C ALA A 138 8.15 10.41 13.43
N ARG A 139 7.70 9.21 13.06
CA ARG A 139 8.50 8.26 12.26
C ARG A 139 8.46 8.62 10.78
N ARG A 140 9.61 8.51 10.12
CA ARG A 140 9.74 8.72 8.67
C ARG A 140 10.51 7.55 8.09
N SER A 141 10.12 7.11 6.90
CA SER A 141 10.96 6.24 6.11
C SER A 141 12.28 6.94 5.78
N ASP A 142 13.35 6.16 5.61
CA ASP A 142 14.62 6.64 5.05
C ASP A 142 14.87 5.94 3.70
N PRO A 143 14.29 6.48 2.61
CA PRO A 143 14.43 5.89 1.28
C PRO A 143 15.86 5.64 0.85
N ALA A 144 16.81 6.51 1.25
CA ALA A 144 18.21 6.37 0.88
C ALA A 144 18.87 5.22 1.66
N ALA A 145 18.61 5.09 2.96
CA ALA A 145 19.11 3.97 3.76
C ALA A 145 18.49 2.62 3.34
N GLU A 146 17.24 2.63 2.86
CA GLU A 146 16.54 1.42 2.43
C GLU A 146 16.84 1.00 0.98
N ALA A 147 17.44 1.87 0.18
CA ALA A 147 17.61 1.70 -1.27
C ALA A 147 18.35 0.41 -1.65
N GLN A 148 19.41 0.05 -0.92
CA GLN A 148 20.16 -1.19 -1.19
C GLN A 148 19.29 -2.42 -0.92
N ALA A 149 18.52 -2.43 0.17
CA ALA A 149 17.61 -3.55 0.47
C ALA A 149 16.46 -3.65 -0.55
N VAL A 150 15.98 -2.53 -1.09
CA VAL A 150 15.06 -2.52 -2.25
C VAL A 150 15.71 -3.18 -3.46
N LEU A 151 16.93 -2.78 -3.82
CA LEU A 151 17.67 -3.36 -4.93
C LEU A 151 17.94 -4.87 -4.74
N ASP A 152 18.35 -5.31 -3.56
CA ASP A 152 18.65 -6.72 -3.29
C ASP A 152 17.40 -7.60 -3.46
N ARG A 153 16.23 -7.12 -2.99
CA ARG A 153 14.95 -7.80 -3.21
C ARG A 153 14.56 -7.81 -4.70
N LEU A 154 14.72 -6.68 -5.38
CA LEU A 154 14.49 -6.56 -6.82
C LEU A 154 15.34 -7.56 -7.62
N LEU A 155 16.64 -7.66 -7.32
CA LEU A 155 17.57 -8.59 -7.97
C LEU A 155 17.17 -10.05 -7.74
N ASN A 156 16.74 -10.41 -6.52
CA ASN A 156 16.19 -11.73 -6.22
C ASN A 156 14.96 -12.05 -7.09
N TRP A 157 13.98 -11.14 -7.14
CA TRP A 157 12.77 -11.34 -7.95
C TRP A 157 13.05 -11.38 -9.44
N LEU A 158 14.00 -10.56 -9.92
CA LEU A 158 14.42 -10.54 -11.31
C LEU A 158 15.07 -11.88 -11.70
N ALA A 159 16.02 -12.37 -10.90
CA ALA A 159 16.65 -13.67 -11.14
C ALA A 159 15.63 -14.82 -11.11
N PHE A 160 14.70 -14.81 -10.16
CA PHE A 160 13.65 -15.83 -10.08
C PHE A 160 12.73 -15.79 -11.31
N GLY A 161 12.26 -14.60 -11.69
CA GLY A 161 11.42 -14.37 -12.86
C GLY A 161 12.07 -14.84 -14.16
N LEU A 162 13.34 -14.48 -14.37
CA LEU A 162 14.12 -14.91 -15.54
C LEU A 162 14.24 -16.44 -15.60
N ASN A 163 14.53 -17.10 -14.47
CA ASN A 163 14.67 -18.55 -14.43
C ASN A 163 13.36 -19.29 -14.78
N VAL A 164 12.22 -18.83 -14.27
CA VAL A 164 10.94 -19.46 -14.57
C VAL A 164 10.46 -19.15 -15.98
N LEU A 165 10.77 -17.96 -16.51
CA LEU A 165 10.52 -17.61 -17.90
C LEU A 165 11.31 -18.52 -18.86
N SER A 166 12.61 -18.71 -18.60
CA SER A 166 13.47 -19.59 -19.39
C SER A 166 13.01 -21.06 -19.37
N ARG A 167 12.32 -21.49 -18.31
CA ARG A 167 11.70 -22.82 -18.23
C ARG A 167 10.38 -22.92 -19.02
N GLY A 168 9.81 -21.81 -19.45
CA GLY A 168 8.50 -21.74 -20.10
C GLY A 168 7.32 -21.59 -19.13
N GLU A 169 7.56 -21.35 -17.83
CA GLU A 169 6.50 -21.06 -16.83
C GLU A 169 6.01 -19.60 -16.96
N ARG A 170 5.49 -19.24 -18.14
CA ARG A 170 5.20 -17.84 -18.52
C ARG A 170 4.21 -17.14 -17.58
N VAL A 171 3.18 -17.85 -17.13
CA VAL A 171 2.19 -17.27 -16.19
C VAL A 171 2.84 -16.93 -14.85
N ARG A 172 3.73 -17.79 -14.36
CA ARG A 172 4.49 -17.55 -13.12
C ARG A 172 5.49 -16.41 -13.29
N ALA A 173 6.17 -16.34 -14.43
CA ALA A 173 7.02 -15.19 -14.76
C ALA A 173 6.20 -13.89 -14.78
N HIS A 174 5.01 -13.90 -15.37
CA HIS A 174 4.11 -12.74 -15.40
C HIS A 174 3.69 -12.29 -14.00
N GLU A 175 3.35 -13.22 -13.10
CA GLU A 175 3.07 -12.94 -11.70
C GLU A 175 4.28 -12.31 -10.97
N LEU A 176 5.48 -12.86 -11.18
CA LEU A 176 6.70 -12.36 -10.55
C LEU A 176 7.12 -10.98 -11.04
N LEU A 177 6.75 -10.60 -12.27
CA LEU A 177 7.09 -9.31 -12.86
C LEU A 177 6.51 -8.14 -12.04
N TRP A 178 5.39 -8.33 -11.35
CA TRP A 178 4.83 -7.33 -10.43
C TRP A 178 5.80 -6.92 -9.31
N TRP A 179 6.51 -7.89 -8.73
CA TRP A 179 7.50 -7.62 -7.67
C TRP A 179 8.72 -6.85 -8.21
N VAL A 180 9.13 -7.17 -9.43
CA VAL A 180 10.21 -6.48 -10.14
C VAL A 180 9.82 -5.03 -10.44
N GLN A 181 8.62 -4.82 -11.00
CA GLN A 181 8.06 -3.49 -11.27
C GLN A 181 7.95 -2.64 -10.00
N SER A 182 7.54 -3.24 -8.89
CA SER A 182 7.42 -2.55 -7.59
C SER A 182 8.77 -2.04 -7.08
N GLY A 183 9.82 -2.88 -7.13
CA GLY A 183 11.17 -2.47 -6.73
C GLY A 183 11.76 -1.39 -7.64
N LEU A 184 11.57 -1.52 -8.95
CA LEU A 184 12.02 -0.51 -9.93
C LEU A 184 11.34 0.84 -9.71
N LEU A 185 10.04 0.86 -9.42
CA LEU A 185 9.30 2.09 -9.18
C LEU A 185 9.76 2.80 -7.90
N MET A 186 10.07 2.05 -6.84
CA MET A 186 10.67 2.61 -5.62
C MET A 186 12.03 3.27 -5.93
N LEU A 187 12.92 2.58 -6.64
CA LEU A 187 14.22 3.15 -7.02
C LEU A 187 14.09 4.35 -7.96
N ALA A 188 13.13 4.34 -8.89
CA ALA A 188 12.83 5.48 -9.76
C ALA A 188 12.34 6.71 -8.97
N ARG A 189 11.50 6.51 -7.94
CA ARG A 189 11.10 7.59 -7.01
C ARG A 189 12.28 8.17 -6.26
N LEU A 190 13.19 7.32 -5.77
CA LEU A 190 14.41 7.78 -5.11
C LEU A 190 15.25 8.61 -6.07
N ARG A 191 15.46 8.13 -7.30
CA ARG A 191 16.25 8.81 -8.33
C ARG A 191 15.68 10.18 -8.73
N SER A 192 14.36 10.31 -8.74
CA SER A 192 13.65 11.56 -9.05
C SER A 192 13.41 12.47 -7.83
N GLY A 193 13.78 12.04 -6.62
CA GLY A 193 13.51 12.77 -5.38
C GLY A 193 12.02 12.81 -5.00
N ARG A 194 11.19 11.91 -5.54
CA ARG A 194 9.73 11.83 -5.34
C ARG A 194 9.34 10.72 -4.38
N THR A 195 9.91 10.78 -3.18
CA THR A 195 9.78 9.72 -2.16
C THR A 195 8.65 9.94 -1.17
N GLN A 196 7.72 10.89 -1.43
CA GLN A 196 6.61 11.13 -0.50
C GLN A 196 5.79 9.85 -0.29
N HIS A 197 5.54 9.10 -1.36
CA HIS A 197 4.84 7.83 -1.36
C HIS A 197 5.81 6.64 -1.43
N TRP A 198 6.75 6.56 -0.49
CA TRP A 198 7.79 5.52 -0.49
C TRP A 198 7.22 4.10 -0.36
N LEU A 199 6.39 3.88 0.67
CA LEU A 199 5.81 2.57 0.99
C LEU A 199 4.70 2.14 0.02
N ASN A 200 4.12 3.10 -0.70
CA ASN A 200 3.09 2.92 -1.71
C ASN A 200 3.52 3.57 -3.03
N ALA A 201 4.66 3.14 -3.57
CA ALA A 201 5.31 3.78 -4.73
C ALA A 201 4.42 3.93 -5.99
N THR A 202 3.35 3.15 -6.13
CA THR A 202 2.39 3.31 -7.24
C THR A 202 1.42 4.48 -7.04
N ARG A 203 1.20 4.94 -5.80
CA ARG A 203 0.26 6.02 -5.49
C ARG A 203 0.69 7.31 -6.18
N ARG A 204 -0.17 7.82 -7.07
CA ARG A 204 0.03 9.10 -7.80
C ARG A 204 1.30 9.13 -8.68
N ALA A 205 1.83 7.97 -9.09
CA ALA A 205 3.05 7.91 -9.89
C ALA A 205 2.96 8.76 -11.17
N GLU A 206 1.83 8.73 -11.87
CA GLU A 206 1.57 9.48 -13.11
C GLU A 206 1.53 10.99 -12.91
N LEU A 207 1.32 11.47 -11.68
CA LEU A 207 1.29 12.88 -11.33
C LEU A 207 2.63 13.39 -10.79
N GLU A 208 3.49 12.49 -10.30
CA GLU A 208 4.67 12.84 -9.52
C GLU A 208 5.99 12.53 -10.24
N LEU A 209 6.01 11.45 -11.03
CA LEU A 209 7.16 11.05 -11.83
C LEU A 209 7.19 11.75 -13.18
N ASP A 210 8.41 11.91 -13.72
CA ASP A 210 8.59 12.45 -15.07
C ASP A 210 8.17 11.44 -16.16
N ALA A 211 7.92 11.97 -17.36
CA ALA A 211 7.50 11.18 -18.51
C ALA A 211 8.49 10.07 -18.87
N ALA A 212 9.80 10.31 -18.74
CA ALA A 212 10.82 9.31 -19.07
C ALA A 212 10.76 8.11 -18.11
N SER A 213 10.51 8.34 -16.82
CA SER A 213 10.34 7.30 -15.81
C SER A 213 9.06 6.50 -16.05
N LEU A 214 7.97 7.16 -16.46
CA LEU A 214 6.71 6.50 -16.80
C LEU A 214 6.81 5.69 -18.09
N GLU A 215 7.53 6.18 -19.10
CA GLU A 215 7.84 5.43 -20.33
C GLU A 215 8.67 4.18 -20.04
N ARG A 216 9.69 4.30 -19.18
CA ARG A 216 10.49 3.15 -18.71
C ARG A 216 9.62 2.13 -17.97
N TYR A 217 8.71 2.59 -17.10
CA TYR A 217 7.76 1.71 -16.41
C TYR A 217 6.82 1.01 -17.39
N ALA A 218 6.21 1.75 -18.33
CA ALA A 218 5.31 1.16 -19.32
C ALA A 218 6.02 0.11 -20.19
N ALA A 219 7.29 0.33 -20.54
CA ALA A 219 8.08 -0.60 -21.35
C ALA A 219 8.35 -1.96 -20.67
N ILE A 220 8.23 -2.04 -19.34
CA ILE A 220 8.36 -3.28 -18.57
C ILE A 220 7.00 -3.89 -18.18
N THR A 221 5.92 -3.41 -18.79
CA THR A 221 4.57 -3.99 -18.69
C THR A 221 4.18 -4.68 -20.01
N GLY A 222 3.34 -5.71 -19.92
CA GLY A 222 2.90 -6.44 -21.11
C GLY A 222 2.12 -7.71 -20.77
N GLY A 223 1.59 -8.35 -21.81
CA GLY A 223 0.94 -9.65 -21.70
C GLY A 223 1.95 -10.81 -21.74
N LEU A 224 1.43 -12.04 -21.78
CA LEU A 224 2.30 -13.24 -21.79
C LEU A 224 3.23 -13.29 -23.00
N ALA A 225 2.89 -12.69 -24.14
CA ALA A 225 3.72 -12.67 -25.35
C ALA A 225 4.88 -11.65 -25.27
N ASP A 226 4.89 -10.80 -24.25
CA ASP A 226 5.79 -9.66 -24.14
C ASP A 226 6.93 -9.88 -23.13
N LEU A 227 6.91 -11.01 -22.41
CA LEU A 227 7.70 -11.22 -21.20
C LEU A 227 9.19 -11.07 -21.42
N GLU A 228 9.74 -11.58 -22.53
CA GLU A 228 11.15 -11.43 -22.88
C GLU A 228 11.55 -9.95 -22.96
N ARG A 229 10.74 -9.13 -23.66
CA ARG A 229 10.94 -7.69 -23.75
C ARG A 229 10.83 -7.04 -22.37
N CYS A 230 9.80 -7.38 -21.59
CA CYS A 230 9.58 -6.78 -20.28
C CYS A 230 10.74 -7.07 -19.31
N TYR A 231 11.21 -8.32 -19.26
CA TYR A 231 12.32 -8.73 -18.41
C TYR A 231 13.66 -8.14 -18.87
N ALA A 232 13.91 -8.06 -20.18
CA ALA A 232 15.09 -7.37 -20.70
C ALA A 232 15.06 -5.87 -20.35
N GLY A 233 13.90 -5.21 -20.51
CA GLY A 233 13.71 -3.83 -20.11
C GLY A 233 13.95 -3.62 -18.60
N ALA A 234 13.44 -4.52 -17.77
CA ALA A 234 13.60 -4.49 -16.32
C ALA A 234 15.06 -4.70 -15.89
N ALA A 235 15.77 -5.64 -16.52
CA ALA A 235 17.19 -5.88 -16.26
C ALA A 235 18.04 -4.65 -16.61
N ARG A 236 17.81 -4.06 -17.78
CA ARG A 236 18.48 -2.82 -18.20
C ARG A 236 18.23 -1.69 -17.21
N TRP A 237 16.98 -1.44 -16.86
CA TRP A 237 16.61 -0.34 -15.98
C TRP A 237 17.13 -0.55 -14.54
N THR A 238 17.18 -1.80 -14.07
CA THR A 238 17.78 -2.16 -12.78
C THR A 238 19.24 -1.72 -12.71
N LEU A 239 20.03 -2.04 -13.75
CA LEU A 239 21.45 -1.68 -13.81
C LEU A 239 21.65 -0.16 -13.89
N GLU A 240 20.87 0.53 -14.73
CA GLU A 240 20.90 2.00 -14.85
C GLU A 240 20.56 2.70 -13.53
N LEU A 241 19.51 2.24 -12.82
CA LEU A 241 19.12 2.82 -11.53
C LEU A 241 20.15 2.53 -10.45
N ALA A 242 20.69 1.30 -10.40
CA ALA A 242 21.73 0.97 -9.44
C ALA A 242 22.97 1.84 -9.62
N GLU A 243 23.44 2.01 -10.86
CA GLU A 243 24.55 2.91 -11.20
C GLU A 243 24.22 4.37 -10.82
N GLY A 244 23.07 4.87 -11.26
CA GLY A 244 22.65 6.26 -11.03
C GLY A 244 22.41 6.61 -9.56
N LEU A 245 22.15 5.62 -8.71
CA LEU A 245 21.98 5.78 -7.26
C LEU A 245 23.23 5.38 -6.45
N GLY A 246 24.30 4.91 -7.11
CA GLY A 246 25.51 4.44 -6.42
C GLY A 246 25.28 3.16 -5.60
N LEU A 247 24.29 2.35 -5.96
CA LEU A 247 23.98 1.09 -5.30
C LEU A 247 24.86 -0.04 -5.81
N ARG A 248 25.08 -1.06 -4.96
CA ARG A 248 25.99 -2.15 -5.26
C ARG A 248 25.23 -3.30 -5.92
N VAL A 249 25.73 -3.73 -7.08
CA VAL A 249 25.35 -4.97 -7.73
C VAL A 249 26.58 -5.87 -7.78
N ASN A 250 26.43 -7.15 -7.43
CA ASN A 250 27.52 -8.12 -7.59
C ASN A 250 27.95 -8.19 -9.07
N ALA A 251 29.26 -8.18 -9.34
CA ALA A 251 29.77 -8.13 -10.71
C ALA A 251 29.36 -9.32 -11.58
N GLY A 252 29.31 -10.53 -11.00
CA GLY A 252 28.84 -11.73 -11.70
C GLY A 252 27.36 -11.62 -12.04
N LEU A 253 26.54 -11.22 -11.07
CA LEU A 253 25.10 -11.00 -11.30
C LEU A 253 24.84 -9.89 -12.33
N ALA A 254 25.60 -8.80 -12.29
CA ALA A 254 25.49 -7.75 -13.30
C ALA A 254 25.83 -8.27 -14.71
N GLN A 255 26.81 -9.18 -14.82
CA GLN A 255 27.14 -9.81 -16.09
C GLN A 255 26.03 -10.76 -16.57
N ASP A 256 25.46 -11.55 -15.67
CA ASP A 256 24.32 -12.43 -15.98
C ASP A 256 23.09 -11.62 -16.45
N LEU A 257 22.83 -10.46 -15.85
CA LEU A 257 21.75 -9.58 -16.30
C LEU A 257 22.02 -8.94 -17.66
N ARG A 258 23.29 -8.67 -18.01
CA ARG A 258 23.65 -8.13 -19.33
C ARG A 258 23.49 -9.18 -20.43
N SER A 259 23.82 -10.45 -20.19
CA SER A 259 23.67 -11.50 -21.20
C SER A 259 22.20 -11.72 -21.60
N VAL A 260 21.26 -11.49 -20.67
CA VAL A 260 19.82 -11.49 -20.96
C VAL A 260 19.42 -10.39 -21.95
N LEU A 261 20.15 -9.28 -22.01
CA LEU A 261 19.87 -8.19 -22.96
C LEU A 261 20.31 -8.49 -24.39
N GLU A 262 21.19 -9.49 -24.56
CA GLU A 262 21.81 -9.88 -25.82
C GLU A 262 21.11 -11.10 -26.46
N ALA A 263 20.25 -11.78 -25.71
CA ALA A 263 19.44 -12.92 -26.12
C ALA A 263 18.12 -12.49 -26.77
#